data_AF-A0A9J6FYY8-F1
#
_entry.id   AF-A0A9J6FYY8-F1
#
_cell.length_a   1.000
_cell.length_b   1.000
_cell.length_c   1.000
_cell.angle_alpha   90.00
_cell.angle_beta   90.00
_cell.angle_gamma   90.00
#
_symmetry.space_group_name_H-M   'P 1'
#
loop_
_entity.id
_entity.type
_entity.pdbx_description
1 polymer ?
#
loop_
_entity_poly.entity_id
_entity_poly.type
_entity_poly.pdbx_seq_one_letter_code
_entity_poly.pdbx_strand_id
1 'polypeptide(L)'
;MDPEMRKSFWKIINELRGKVTILLSTHDMEEADAVGDRIIVMHTGRVICSGSTTFLKNACGVGYKLTIGKAATGFELDQVLSILRSTVPLAVVERERDNDVKFALHTFNCDGFDEMFRTL
;
A
#
# COMPACT_ATOMS: atom_id res chain seq x y z
N MET A 1 -2.57 -20.93 5.19
CA MET A 1 -1.54 -21.97 5.42
C MET A 1 -0.91 -21.73 6.77
N ASP A 2 -0.51 -22.78 7.48
CA ASP A 2 0.32 -22.60 8.67
C ASP A 2 1.64 -21.87 8.31
N PRO A 3 2.17 -21.01 9.20
CA PRO A 3 3.37 -20.20 8.90
C PRO A 3 4.58 -21.03 8.45
N GLU A 4 4.76 -22.24 9.00
CA GLU A 4 5.87 -23.13 8.65
C GLU A 4 5.72 -23.73 7.25
N MET A 5 4.49 -24.09 6.87
CA MET A 5 4.18 -24.60 5.53
C MET A 5 4.41 -23.52 4.47
N ARG A 6 4.06 -22.26 4.77
CA ARG A 6 4.30 -21.12 3.88
C ARG A 6 5.80 -20.89 3.64
N LYS A 7 6.61 -20.92 4.70
CA LYS A 7 8.08 -20.78 4.58
C LYS A 7 8.69 -21.89 3.75
N SER A 8 8.28 -23.14 4.00
CA SER A 8 8.77 -24.30 3.24
C SER A 8 8.38 -24.20 1.77
N PHE A 9 7.14 -23.81 1.48
CA PHE A 9 6.67 -23.57 0.13
C PHE A 9 7.49 -22.49 -0.58
N TRP A 10 7.69 -21.32 0.04
CA TRP A 10 8.49 -20.24 -0.54
C TRP A 10 9.94 -20.65 -0.81
N LYS A 11 10.53 -21.49 0.06
CA LYS A 11 11.88 -22.03 -0.15
C LYS A 11 11.96 -22.86 -1.44
N ILE A 12 10.99 -23.75 -1.67
CA ILE A 12 10.94 -24.58 -2.88
C ILE A 12 10.80 -23.71 -4.14
N ILE A 13 9.92 -22.70 -4.11
CA ILE A 13 9.73 -21.78 -5.23
C ILE A 13 11.04 -21.03 -5.53
N ASN A 14 11.73 -20.55 -4.51
CA ASN A 14 13.01 -19.86 -4.68
C ASN A 14 14.13 -20.77 -5.20
N GLU A 15 14.17 -22.04 -4.82
CA GLU A 15 15.16 -23.01 -5.34
C GLU A 15 14.95 -23.35 -6.84
N LEU A 16 13.70 -23.28 -7.30
CA LEU A 16 13.30 -23.52 -8.69
C LEU A 16 13.34 -22.24 -9.55
N ARG A 17 13.39 -21.07 -8.91
CA ARG A 17 13.44 -19.76 -9.59
C ARG A 17 14.64 -19.71 -10.56
N GLY A 18 14.37 -19.27 -11.79
CA GLY A 18 15.37 -19.19 -12.87
C GLY A 18 15.69 -20.53 -13.56
N LYS A 19 15.17 -21.66 -13.07
CA LYS A 19 15.33 -22.98 -13.72
C LYS A 19 14.10 -23.40 -14.53
N VAL A 20 12.91 -23.00 -14.06
CA VAL A 20 11.62 -23.30 -14.70
C VAL A 20 10.68 -22.10 -14.62
N THR A 21 9.66 -22.07 -15.48
CA THR A 21 8.55 -21.12 -15.36
C THR A 21 7.51 -21.67 -14.38
N ILE A 22 7.16 -20.87 -13.36
CA ILE A 22 6.19 -21.24 -12.33
C ILE A 22 4.97 -20.33 -12.48
N LEU A 23 3.79 -20.92 -12.64
CA LEU A 23 2.51 -20.21 -12.58
C LEU A 23 1.81 -20.57 -11.27
N LEU A 24 1.64 -19.57 -10.41
CA LEU A 24 0.92 -19.71 -9.15
C LEU A 24 -0.35 -18.84 -9.19
N SER A 25 -1.44 -19.36 -8.64
CA SER A 25 -2.61 -18.56 -8.30
C SER A 25 -2.78 -18.57 -6.79
N THR A 26 -2.92 -17.39 -6.19
CA THR A 26 -3.18 -17.23 -4.76
C THR A 26 -4.18 -16.10 -4.57
N HIS A 27 -4.97 -16.21 -3.50
CA HIS A 27 -5.84 -15.12 -3.04
C HIS A 27 -5.14 -14.24 -2.00
N ASP A 28 -3.94 -14.64 -1.54
CA ASP A 28 -3.14 -13.94 -0.55
C ASP A 28 -2.12 -13.04 -1.25
N MET A 29 -2.27 -11.73 -1.09
CA MET A 29 -1.40 -10.75 -1.73
C MET A 29 0.02 -10.75 -1.13
N GLU A 30 0.19 -11.14 0.14
CA GLU A 30 1.52 -11.26 0.74
C GLU A 30 2.31 -12.39 0.11
N GLU A 31 1.64 -13.51 -0.21
CA GLU A 31 2.27 -14.61 -0.94
C GLU A 31 2.67 -14.16 -2.35
N ALA A 32 1.77 -13.47 -3.07
CA ALA A 32 2.08 -12.95 -4.40
C ALA A 32 3.26 -11.96 -4.40
N ASP A 33 3.36 -11.09 -3.39
CA ASP A 33 4.46 -10.14 -3.22
C ASP A 33 5.78 -10.84 -2.85
N ALA A 34 5.73 -11.87 -2.00
CA ALA A 34 6.92 -12.57 -1.51
C ALA A 34 7.60 -13.44 -2.57
N VAL A 35 6.83 -14.14 -3.43
CA VAL A 35 7.39 -15.10 -4.40
C VAL A 35 7.22 -14.69 -5.87
N GLY A 36 6.39 -13.69 -6.17
CA GLY A 36 6.07 -13.30 -7.54
C GLY A 36 7.13 -12.40 -8.17
N ASP A 37 7.66 -12.79 -9.33
CA ASP A 37 8.45 -11.89 -10.18
C ASP A 37 7.55 -10.92 -10.98
N ARG A 38 6.36 -11.41 -11.34
CA ARG A 38 5.31 -10.67 -12.03
C ARG A 38 3.96 -11.10 -11.47
N ILE A 39 3.15 -10.13 -11.06
CA ILE A 39 1.80 -10.34 -10.58
C ILE A 39 0.82 -9.97 -11.70
N ILE A 40 -0.23 -10.76 -11.83
CA ILE A 40 -1.36 -10.51 -12.73
C ILE A 40 -2.61 -10.50 -11.87
N VAL A 41 -3.33 -9.39 -11.85
CA VAL A 41 -4.61 -9.30 -11.16
C VAL A 41 -5.72 -9.47 -12.19
N MET A 42 -6.63 -10.39 -11.88
CA MET A 42 -7.79 -10.70 -12.72
C MET A 42 -9.08 -10.36 -11.99
N HIS A 43 -10.04 -9.80 -12.72
CA HIS A 43 -11.39 -9.55 -12.25
C HIS A 43 -12.37 -9.89 -13.38
N THR A 44 -13.44 -10.63 -13.07
CA THR A 44 -14.51 -10.99 -14.03
C THR A 44 -14.01 -11.56 -15.36
N GLY A 45 -12.97 -12.40 -15.32
CA GLY A 45 -12.40 -13.06 -16.49
C GLY A 45 -11.48 -12.16 -17.35
N ARG A 46 -11.14 -10.96 -16.86
CA ARG A 46 -10.25 -10.02 -17.55
C ARG A 46 -9.04 -9.69 -16.67
N VAL A 47 -7.89 -9.49 -17.30
CA VAL A 47 -6.69 -8.96 -16.62
C VAL A 47 -6.90 -7.46 -16.42
N ILE A 48 -6.89 -7.01 -15.16
CA ILE A 48 -7.04 -5.60 -14.81
C ILE A 48 -5.70 -4.89 -14.63
N CYS A 49 -4.68 -5.60 -14.14
CA CYS A 49 -3.31 -5.08 -14.07
C CYS A 49 -2.28 -6.21 -14.12
N SER A 50 -1.09 -5.90 -14.64
CA SER A 50 0.02 -6.84 -14.71
C SER A 50 1.35 -6.09 -14.63
N GLY A 51 2.26 -6.59 -13.82
CA GLY A 51 3.60 -6.01 -13.69
C GLY A 51 4.39 -6.62 -12.53
N SER A 52 5.59 -6.10 -12.28
CA SER A 52 6.32 -6.42 -11.06
C SER A 52 5.58 -5.87 -9.85
N THR A 53 5.86 -6.39 -8.66
CA THR A 53 5.14 -5.91 -7.47
C THR A 53 5.40 -4.43 -7.20
N THR A 54 6.63 -3.95 -7.41
CA THR A 54 6.97 -2.52 -7.30
C THR A 54 6.18 -1.68 -8.32
N PHE A 55 6.08 -2.15 -9.56
CA PHE A 55 5.29 -1.47 -10.58
C PHE A 55 3.82 -1.38 -10.18
N LEU A 56 3.22 -2.47 -9.69
CA LEU A 56 1.82 -2.48 -9.29
C LEU A 56 1.56 -1.66 -8.03
N LYS A 57 2.46 -1.70 -7.03
CA LYS A 57 2.38 -0.82 -5.86
C LYS A 57 2.40 0.66 -6.28
N ASN A 58 3.20 1.01 -7.28
CA ASN A 58 3.27 2.36 -7.82
C ASN A 58 2.05 2.73 -8.69
N ALA A 59 1.67 1.86 -9.63
CA ALA A 59 0.63 2.12 -10.63
C ALA A 59 -0.79 2.01 -10.07
N CYS A 60 -1.01 1.17 -9.07
CA CYS A 60 -2.32 0.98 -8.44
C CYS A 60 -2.57 1.93 -7.24
N GLY A 61 -1.70 2.94 -7.04
CA GLY A 61 -1.97 4.06 -6.13
C GLY A 61 -1.75 3.77 -4.65
N VAL A 62 -0.81 2.90 -4.29
CA VAL A 62 -0.48 2.62 -2.89
C VAL A 62 0.55 3.63 -2.38
N GLY A 63 0.19 4.91 -2.40
CA GLY A 63 0.95 5.93 -1.65
C GLY A 63 0.76 5.74 -0.14
N TYR A 64 1.41 6.58 0.66
CA TYR A 64 1.20 6.55 2.11
C TYR A 64 -0.25 6.86 2.48
N LYS A 65 -0.78 6.12 3.46
CA LYS A 65 -2.07 6.41 4.09
C LYS A 65 -1.81 6.93 5.49
N LEU A 66 -2.37 8.09 5.80
CA LEU A 66 -2.28 8.70 7.12
C LEU A 66 -3.64 8.64 7.79
N THR A 67 -3.69 8.13 9.03
CA THR A 67 -4.92 8.15 9.84
C THR A 67 -4.67 9.05 11.05
N ILE A 68 -5.48 10.08 11.21
CA ILE A 68 -5.41 11.02 12.33
C ILE A 68 -6.67 10.84 13.17
N GLY A 69 -6.50 10.60 14.47
CA GLY A 69 -7.61 10.57 15.42
C GLY A 69 -8.12 11.98 15.70
N LYS A 70 -9.44 12.18 15.66
CA LYS A 70 -10.07 13.45 16.02
C LYS A 70 -10.04 13.63 17.53
N ALA A 71 -9.42 14.70 18.01
CA ALA A 71 -9.53 15.09 19.41
C ALA A 71 -10.97 15.53 19.72
N ALA A 72 -11.43 15.32 20.97
CA ALA A 72 -12.78 15.67 21.40
C ALA A 72 -13.10 17.18 21.28
N THR A 73 -12.07 18.03 21.26
CA THR A 73 -12.17 19.48 21.02
C THR A 73 -10.96 19.95 20.21
N GLY A 74 -11.15 20.91 19.31
CA GLY A 74 -10.06 21.58 18.58
C GLY A 74 -9.51 20.85 17.35
N PHE A 75 -10.20 19.83 16.84
CA PHE A 75 -9.84 19.22 15.56
C PHE A 75 -10.46 20.01 14.40
N GLU A 76 -9.62 20.68 13.61
CA GLU A 76 -10.03 21.41 12.41
C GLU A 76 -9.47 20.72 11.16
N LEU A 77 -10.36 20.10 10.38
CA LEU A 77 -9.98 19.35 9.18
C LEU A 77 -9.22 20.21 8.16
N ASP A 78 -9.64 21.46 7.98
CA ASP A 78 -9.03 22.38 7.02
C ASP A 78 -7.60 22.76 7.40
N GLN A 79 -7.31 22.91 8.70
CA GLN A 79 -5.96 23.19 9.19
C GLN A 79 -5.03 21.99 8.92
N VAL A 80 -5.51 20.78 9.25
CA VAL A 80 -4.79 19.53 8.97
C VAL A 80 -4.54 19.37 7.48
N LEU A 81 -5.55 19.59 6.63
CA LEU A 81 -5.41 19.52 5.18
C LEU A 81 -4.42 20.54 4.63
N SER A 82 -4.38 21.76 5.18
CA SER A 82 -3.43 22.78 4.79
C SER A 82 -1.99 22.36 5.09
N ILE A 83 -1.74 21.76 6.26
CA ILE A 83 -0.41 21.24 6.65
C ILE A 83 -0.04 20.04 5.78
N LEU A 84 -0.97 19.11 5.55
CA LEU A 84 -0.70 17.95 4.69
C LEU A 84 -0.40 18.36 3.26
N ARG A 85 -1.08 19.39 2.72
CA ARG A 85 -0.86 19.88 1.35
C ARG A 85 0.41 20.71 1.19
N SER A 86 0.95 21.31 2.25
CA SER A 86 2.22 22.03 2.17
C SER A 86 3.40 21.08 1.99
N THR A 87 3.35 19.90 2.62
CA THR A 87 4.37 18.84 2.46
C THR A 87 4.04 17.90 1.30
N VAL A 88 2.77 17.54 1.12
CA VAL A 88 2.29 16.57 0.13
C VAL A 88 1.10 17.14 -0.66
N PRO A 89 1.36 17.80 -1.81
CA PRO A 89 0.30 18.48 -2.59
C PRO A 89 -0.82 17.55 -3.08
N LEU A 90 -0.52 16.26 -3.24
CA LEU A 90 -1.47 15.24 -3.71
C LEU A 90 -2.27 14.58 -2.58
N ALA A 91 -2.18 15.08 -1.33
CA ALA A 91 -2.94 14.56 -0.22
C ALA A 91 -4.46 14.83 -0.38
N VAL A 92 -5.26 13.76 -0.28
CA VAL A 92 -6.72 13.80 -0.35
C VAL A 92 -7.34 13.07 0.84
N VAL A 93 -8.52 13.51 1.25
CA VAL A 93 -9.32 12.79 2.26
C VAL A 93 -9.89 11.55 1.59
N GLU A 94 -9.47 10.37 2.05
CA GLU A 94 -10.03 9.09 1.60
C GLU A 94 -11.30 8.78 2.38
N ARG A 95 -11.31 9.09 3.68
CA ARG A 95 -12.46 8.82 4.55
C ARG A 95 -12.48 9.73 5.76
N GLU A 96 -13.66 10.23 6.09
CA GLU A 96 -13.92 10.91 7.35
C GLU A 96 -14.94 10.12 8.19
N ARG A 97 -14.66 9.97 9.49
CA ARG A 97 -15.55 9.39 10.50
C ARG A 97 -15.58 10.31 11.72
N ASP A 98 -16.42 9.98 12.69
CA ASP A 98 -16.56 10.76 13.93
C ASP A 98 -15.28 10.77 14.77
N ASN A 99 -14.49 9.69 14.74
CA ASN A 99 -13.29 9.53 15.58
C ASN A 99 -11.97 9.65 14.82
N ASP A 100 -11.96 9.52 13.50
CA ASP A 100 -10.75 9.52 12.70
C ASP A 100 -10.97 10.07 11.28
N VAL A 101 -9.90 10.62 10.72
CA VAL A 101 -9.82 10.99 9.30
C VAL A 101 -8.66 10.23 8.66
N LYS A 102 -8.94 9.60 7.54
CA LYS A 102 -7.97 8.91 6.70
C LYS A 102 -7.66 9.74 5.47
N PHE A 103 -6.39 9.96 5.24
CA PHE A 103 -5.85 10.67 4.09
C PHE A 103 -5.04 9.71 3.23
N ALA A 104 -5.25 9.78 1.92
CA ALA A 104 -4.36 9.17 0.94
C ALA A 104 -3.37 10.26 0.50
N LEU A 105 -2.08 10.06 0.82
CA LEU A 105 -1.03 11.03 0.52
C LEU A 105 -0.54 10.94 -0.93
N HIS A 106 -0.86 9.86 -1.65
CA HIS A 106 -0.49 9.63 -3.06
C HIS A 106 0.97 9.97 -3.42
N THR A 107 1.86 9.88 -2.43
CA THR A 107 3.31 10.09 -2.55
C THR A 107 4.04 8.85 -2.06
N PHE A 108 5.22 8.63 -2.63
CA PHE A 108 6.19 7.61 -2.22
C PHE A 108 7.43 8.23 -1.57
N ASN A 109 7.50 9.57 -1.54
CA ASN A 109 8.56 10.31 -0.85
C ASN A 109 8.11 10.65 0.58
N CYS A 110 8.97 10.38 1.56
CA CYS A 110 8.78 10.74 2.96
C CYS A 110 9.58 11.99 3.38
N ASP A 111 10.29 12.64 2.45
CA ASP A 111 10.99 13.90 2.71
C ASP A 111 10.01 14.94 3.30
N GLY A 112 10.36 15.50 4.46
CA GLY A 112 9.55 16.49 5.16
C GLY A 112 8.43 15.92 6.04
N PHE A 113 8.24 14.60 6.11
CA PHE A 113 7.22 14.01 7.00
C PHE A 113 7.52 14.32 8.47
N ASP A 114 8.80 14.35 8.87
CA ASP A 114 9.19 14.70 10.23
C ASP A 114 8.74 16.12 10.62
N GLU A 115 8.84 17.08 9.69
CA GLU A 115 8.42 18.47 9.92
C GLU A 115 6.90 18.61 9.90
N MET A 116 6.24 17.89 8.98
CA MET A 116 4.78 17.77 8.91
C MET A 116 4.20 17.24 10.22
N PHE A 117 4.75 16.17 10.79
CA PHE A 117 4.28 15.59 12.05
C PHE A 117 4.56 16.46 13.28
N ARG A 118 5.56 17.34 13.23
CA ARG A 118 5.81 18.32 14.31
C ARG A 118 4.84 19.50 14.30
N THR A 119 4.23 19.76 13.16
CA THR A 119 3.34 20.91 12.94
C THR A 119 1.86 20.55 13.14
N LEU A 120 1.54 19.25 13.12
CA LEU A 120 0.24 18.67 13.47
C LEU A 120 0.03 18.62 14.99
#